data_AF-A0AAD7KIU7-F1
#
_entry.id   AF-A0AAD7KIU7-F1
#
_cell.length_a   1.000
_cell.length_b   1.000
_cell.length_c   1.000
_cell.angle_alpha   90.00
_cell.angle_beta   90.00
_cell.angle_gamma   90.00
#
_symmetry.space_group_name_H-M   'P 1'
#
loop_
_entity.id
_entity.type
_entity.pdbx_description
1 polymer ?
#
loop_
_entity_poly.entity_id
_entity_poly.type
_entity_poly.pdbx_seq_one_letter_code
_entity_poly.pdbx_strand_id
1 'polypeptide(L)'
;MLSKLTKLSEEYNIAILLTNQVQSDPGATMTFVAGGALKPIGGHILSHASATRMFLRKGRAEERVAKLVDSPDRPESEASYKLDEGGWADV
;
A
#
# COMPACT_ATOMS: atom_id res chain seq x y z
N MET A 1 8.98 -1.70 -17.92
CA MET A 1 7.66 -1.03 -17.87
C MET A 1 7.61 -0.06 -16.70
N LEU A 2 7.87 -0.50 -15.46
CA LEU A 2 7.92 0.38 -14.28
C LEU A 2 8.94 1.52 -14.40
N SER A 3 10.12 1.25 -14.94
CA SER A 3 11.13 2.29 -15.22
C SER A 3 10.65 3.39 -16.17
N LYS A 4 9.67 3.11 -17.04
CA LYS A 4 9.06 4.14 -17.90
C LYS A 4 8.11 5.03 -17.10
N LEU A 5 7.38 4.46 -16.13
CA LEU A 5 6.50 5.22 -15.24
C LEU A 5 7.32 6.18 -14.38
N THR A 6 8.42 5.72 -13.78
CA THR A 6 9.33 6.59 -13.02
C THR A 6 9.82 7.77 -13.86
N LYS A 7 10.29 7.50 -15.09
CA LYS A 7 10.73 8.54 -16.02
C LYS A 7 9.62 9.55 -16.34
N LEU A 8 8.38 9.08 -16.59
CA LEU A 8 7.25 9.96 -16.84
C LEU A 8 6.92 10.84 -15.62
N SER A 9 6.98 10.28 -14.41
CA SER A 9 6.76 11.04 -13.18
C SER A 9 7.80 12.16 -13.02
N GLU A 10 9.08 11.86 -13.27
CA GLU A 10 10.18 12.82 -13.18
C GLU A 10 10.14 13.88 -14.30
N GLU A 11 9.84 13.46 -15.53
CA GLU A 11 9.84 14.34 -16.71
C GLU A 11 8.67 15.33 -16.71
N TYR A 12 7.48 14.88 -16.31
CA TYR A 12 6.26 15.67 -16.36
C TYR A 12 5.79 16.17 -14.99
N ASN A 13 6.52 15.86 -13.91
CA ASN A 13 6.16 16.19 -12.54
C ASN A 13 4.72 15.78 -12.18
N ILE A 14 4.38 14.52 -12.50
CA ILE A 14 3.06 13.95 -12.24
C ILE A 14 3.12 12.88 -11.15
N ALA A 15 2.05 12.77 -10.36
CA ALA A 15 1.88 11.70 -9.39
C ALA A 15 1.38 10.43 -10.09
N ILE A 16 2.03 9.29 -9.82
CA ILE A 16 1.62 7.98 -10.33
C ILE A 16 1.15 7.14 -9.16
N LEU A 17 -0.15 6.82 -9.16
CA LEU A 17 -0.75 5.92 -8.20
C LEU A 17 -0.91 4.53 -8.81
N LEU A 18 -0.45 3.51 -8.08
CA LEU A 18 -0.56 2.11 -8.49
C LEU A 18 -1.37 1.34 -7.44
N THR A 19 -2.36 0.57 -7.91
CA THR A 19 -3.04 -0.42 -7.08
C THR A 19 -2.38 -1.77 -7.27
N ASN A 20 -2.16 -2.52 -6.18
CA ASN A 20 -1.59 -3.85 -6.24
C ASN A 20 -2.47 -4.87 -5.51
N GLN A 21 -2.46 -6.12 -5.98
CA GLN A 21 -3.12 -7.22 -5.28
C GLN A 21 -2.20 -7.87 -4.25
N VAL A 22 -2.81 -8.62 -3.34
CA VAL A 22 -2.10 -9.45 -2.35
C VAL A 22 -2.36 -10.92 -2.63
N GLN A 23 -1.40 -11.76 -2.25
CA GLN A 23 -1.54 -13.21 -2.30
C GLN A 23 -1.23 -13.82 -0.94
N SER A 24 -1.78 -15.00 -0.70
CA SER A 24 -1.48 -15.76 0.51
C SER A 24 -0.01 -16.17 0.56
N ASP A 25 0.61 -16.09 1.74
CA ASP A 25 1.93 -16.62 2.04
C ASP A 25 1.85 -17.70 3.12
N PRO A 26 1.68 -18.98 2.73
CA PRO A 26 1.54 -20.09 3.69
C PRO A 26 2.72 -20.24 4.66
N GLY A 27 3.91 -19.73 4.30
CA GLY A 27 5.09 -19.76 5.16
C GLY A 27 5.05 -18.71 6.28
N ALA A 28 4.36 -17.59 6.07
CA ALA A 28 4.22 -16.52 7.07
C ALA A 28 3.29 -16.90 8.24
N THR A 29 2.48 -17.96 8.09
CA THR A 29 1.64 -18.50 9.16
C THR A 29 2.45 -19.07 10.33
N MET A 30 3.75 -19.34 10.13
CA MET A 30 4.66 -19.87 11.17
C MET A 30 5.31 -18.78 12.05
N THR A 31 5.17 -17.50 11.72
CA THR A 31 5.89 -16.40 12.37
C THR A 31 5.03 -15.44 13.20
N PHE A 32 3.78 -15.78 13.52
CA PHE A 32 2.88 -14.96 14.36
C PHE A 32 2.82 -13.46 13.97
N VAL A 33 2.96 -13.15 12.68
CA VAL A 33 2.89 -11.76 12.21
C VAL A 33 1.43 -11.30 12.26
N ALA A 34 1.15 -10.35 13.15
CA ALA A 34 -0.14 -9.67 13.23
C ALA A 34 -0.38 -8.90 11.92
N GLY A 35 -1.37 -9.33 11.13
CA GLY A 35 -1.64 -8.77 9.79
C GLY A 35 -2.04 -9.80 8.73
N GLY A 36 -1.94 -11.09 9.07
CA GLY A 36 -2.35 -12.18 8.19
C GLY A 36 -1.31 -12.48 7.11
N ALA A 37 -1.33 -13.72 6.64
CA ALA A 37 -0.45 -14.29 5.65
C ALA A 37 -0.63 -13.66 4.25
N LEU A 38 -0.61 -12.33 4.11
CA LEU A 38 -0.83 -11.63 2.84
C LEU A 38 0.42 -10.84 2.46
N LYS A 39 0.99 -11.17 1.30
CA LYS A 39 2.11 -10.43 0.72
C LYS A 39 1.69 -9.72 -0.57
N PRO A 40 2.19 -8.51 -0.83
CA PRO A 40 1.99 -7.87 -2.12
C PRO A 40 2.63 -8.71 -3.24
N ILE A 41 1.95 -8.79 -4.39
CA ILE A 41 2.53 -9.45 -5.57
C ILE A 41 3.58 -8.54 -6.25
N GLY A 42 4.44 -9.12 -7.09
CA GLY A 42 5.48 -8.39 -7.84
C GLY A 42 6.88 -8.39 -7.21
N GLY A 43 7.01 -8.89 -5.98
CA GLY A 43 8.30 -9.14 -5.32
C GLY A 43 9.20 -7.90 -5.21
N HIS A 44 10.52 -8.13 -5.27
CA HIS A 44 11.52 -7.07 -5.14
C HIS A 44 11.44 -6.03 -6.26
N ILE A 45 11.04 -6.43 -7.48
CA ILE A 45 10.96 -5.52 -8.63
C ILE A 45 9.97 -4.38 -8.33
N LEU A 46 8.76 -4.71 -7.88
CA LEU A 46 7.77 -3.68 -7.55
C LEU A 46 8.15 -2.92 -6.27
N SER A 47 8.78 -3.61 -5.32
CA SER A 47 9.23 -3.01 -4.05
C SER A 47 10.29 -1.92 -4.27
N HIS A 48 11.22 -2.11 -5.21
CA HIS A 48 12.23 -1.09 -5.51
C HIS A 48 11.72 0.02 -6.45
N ALA A 49 10.72 -0.27 -7.28
CA ALA A 49 10.18 0.71 -8.22
C ALA A 49 9.19 1.69 -7.58
N SER A 50 8.62 1.36 -6.42
CA SER A 50 7.65 2.20 -5.71
C SER A 50 8.32 2.97 -4.58
N ALA A 51 8.18 4.29 -4.58
CA ALA A 51 8.75 5.15 -3.54
C ALA A 51 7.95 5.12 -2.24
N THR A 52 6.62 5.01 -2.33
CA THR A 52 5.73 5.01 -1.16
C THR A 52 4.74 3.87 -1.28
N ARG A 53 4.62 3.06 -0.21
CA ARG A 53 3.78 1.86 -0.20
C ARG A 53 2.80 1.91 0.96
N MET A 54 1.51 1.81 0.63
CA MET A 54 0.43 1.80 1.60
C MET A 54 -0.30 0.45 1.56
N PHE A 55 -0.56 -0.11 2.74
CA PHE A 55 -1.37 -1.31 2.92
C PHE A 55 -2.74 -0.91 3.45
N LEU A 56 -3.78 -1.17 2.65
CA LEU A 56 -5.16 -0.85 2.99
C LEU A 56 -5.85 -2.09 3.56
N ARG A 57 -6.44 -1.96 4.75
CA ARG A 57 -7.20 -3.04 5.40
C ARG A 57 -8.55 -2.54 5.88
N LYS A 58 -9.51 -3.47 5.99
CA LYS A 58 -10.80 -3.17 6.62
C LYS A 58 -10.60 -2.99 8.14
N GLY A 59 -11.23 -1.96 8.70
CA GLY A 59 -11.31 -1.70 10.13
C GLY A 59 -12.59 -2.28 10.73
N ARG A 60 -13.08 -1.68 11.81
CA ARG A 60 -14.35 -2.05 12.44
C ARG A 60 -15.50 -1.33 11.73
N ALA A 61 -16.59 -2.04 11.43
CA ALA A 61 -17.74 -1.48 10.72
C ALA A 61 -17.34 -0.81 9.38
N GLU A 62 -17.67 0.46 9.20
CA GLU A 62 -17.36 1.23 7.98
C GLU A 62 -15.96 1.84 7.97
N GLU A 63 -15.22 1.74 9.08
CA GLU A 63 -13.85 2.21 9.13
C GLU A 63 -12.93 1.32 8.27
N ARG A 64 -11.91 1.95 7.74
CA ARG A 64 -10.81 1.39 6.98
C ARG A 64 -9.53 1.97 7.56
N VAL A 65 -8.44 1.24 7.42
CA VAL A 65 -7.13 1.71 7.89
C VAL A 65 -6.13 1.62 6.74
N ALA A 66 -5.43 2.72 6.54
CA ALA A 66 -4.28 2.81 5.66
C ALA A 66 -3.01 2.79 6.50
N LYS A 67 -2.20 1.74 6.34
CA LYS A 67 -0.86 1.66 6.93
C LYS A 67 0.17 2.10 5.91
N LEU A 68 0.97 3.11 6.22
CA LEU A 68 2.19 3.41 5.49
C LEU A 68 3.24 2.36 5.88
N VAL A 69 3.56 1.50 4.92
CA VAL A 69 4.51 0.38 5.12
C VAL A 69 5.94 0.82 4.86
N ASP A 70 6.13 1.68 3.87
CA ASP A 70 7.46 2.12 3.46
C ASP A 70 7.39 3.45 2.71
N SER A 71 8.33 4.33 3.01
CA SER A 71 8.53 5.63 2.39
C SER A 71 9.94 6.14 2.71
N PRO A 72 10.60 6.85 1.78
CA PRO A 72 11.92 7.43 2.00
C PRO A 72 11.93 8.57 3.03
N ASP A 73 10.81 9.30 3.18
CA ASP A 73 10.73 10.57 3.92
C ASP A 73 9.76 10.52 5.11
N ARG A 74 8.99 9.45 5.26
CA ARG A 74 7.98 9.31 6.31
C ARG A 74 8.16 8.02 7.11
N PRO A 75 8.02 8.07 8.44
CA PRO A 75 8.03 6.87 9.27
C PRO A 75 6.77 6.03 9.04
N GLU A 76 6.86 4.73 9.32
CA GLU A 76 5.69 3.85 9.37
C GLU A 76 4.61 4.44 10.28
N SER A 77 3.38 4.49 9.77
CA SER A 77 2.25 5.08 10.47
C SER A 77 0.95 4.47 9.97
N GLU A 78 -0.14 4.63 10.73
CA GLU A 78 -1.48 4.19 10.35
C GLU A 78 -2.45 5.36 10.45
N ALA A 79 -3.40 5.43 9.52
CA ALA A 79 -4.49 6.39 9.53
C ALA A 79 -5.82 5.68 9.27
N SER A 80 -6.83 6.01 10.08
CA SER A 80 -8.20 5.53 9.87
C SER A 80 -8.95 6.47 8.94
N TYR A 81 -9.77 5.90 8.06
CA TYR A 81 -10.65 6.62 7.14
C TYR A 81 -11.95 5.84 6.97
N LYS A 82 -12.98 6.46 6.41
CA LYS A 82 -14.22 5.80 6.00
C LYS A 82 -14.52 6.09 4.52
N LEU A 83 -15.38 5.27 3.95
CA LEU A 83 -15.86 5.44 2.58
C LEU A 83 -17.36 5.73 2.61
N ASP A 84 -17.71 6.96 2.26
CA ASP A 84 -19.09 7.42 2.15
C ASP A 84 -19.49 7.49 0.65
N GLU A 85 -20.74 7.85 0.34
CA GLU A 85 -21.19 8.03 -1.05
C GLU A 85 -20.36 9.07 -1.82
N GLY A 86 -19.80 10.06 -1.13
CA GLY A 86 -18.90 11.07 -1.69
C GLY A 86 -17.44 10.61 -1.86
N GLY A 87 -17.10 9.38 -1.46
CA GLY A 87 -15.75 8.85 -1.52
C GLY A 87 -15.06 8.80 -0.15
N TRP A 88 -13.79 9.22 -0.10
CA TRP A 88 -12.97 9.15 1.11
C TRP A 88 -13.34 10.26 2.08
N ALA A 89 -13.58 9.88 3.34
CA ALA A 89 -13.86 10.82 4.41
C ALA A 89 -13.06 10.48 5.67
N ASP A 90 -12.78 11.50 6.47
CA ASP A 90 -12.17 11.34 7.78
C ASP A 90 -13.15 10.68 8.75
N VAL A 91 -12.61 9.89 9.69
CA VAL A 91 -13.35 9.28 10.80
C VAL A 91 -13.48 10.27 11.95
#